data_AF-A0A9W6NSC2-F1
#
_entry.id   AF-A0A9W6NSC2-F1
#
_cell.length_a   1.000
_cell.length_b   1.000
_cell.length_c   1.000
_cell.angle_alpha   90.00
_cell.angle_beta   90.00
_cell.angle_gamma   90.00
#
_symmetry.space_group_name_H-M   'P 1'
#
loop_
_entity.id
_entity.type
_entity.pdbx_description
1 polymer ?
#
loop_
_entity_poly.entity_id
_entity_poly.type
_entity_poly.pdbx_seq_one_letter_code
_entity_poly.pdbx_strand_id
1 'polypeptide(L)'
;MASERTKHLKRLRKLHRSARGWSVRAGLLTGATAILVPYSGLGLPDAFWAAAAGGSIAITWWRWIDFRAFRALPVPPEPDPALTSAQARDKLVNLAQRLPGGRTAVAEFDRQRESFKLRGLTVAEPWRRLDRAATMLSGLIGRLGPHAESAVLDATVAERQLRDLAQRCASVERTMRLGPAGESLRPAHAILAEQLEQGVTAYEQFVTAAAGCVAEDNMAVGNLTDATAFLRGVAEGLADLRNPQAAPRPQTA
;
A
#
# COMPACT_ATOMS: atom_id res chain seq x y z
N MET A 1 -6.51 -6.06 10.76
CA MET A 1 -7.24 -7.27 11.22
C MET A 1 -6.21 -8.29 11.66
N ALA A 2 -6.31 -8.83 12.88
CA ALA A 2 -5.32 -9.79 13.39
C ALA A 2 -5.30 -11.05 12.50
N SER A 3 -4.11 -11.49 12.07
CA SER A 3 -3.93 -12.64 11.18
C SER A 3 -4.61 -13.90 11.75
N GLU A 4 -5.09 -14.79 10.90
CA GLU A 4 -5.78 -16.02 11.34
C GLU A 4 -4.91 -16.87 12.26
N ARG A 5 -3.58 -16.88 12.01
CA ARG A 5 -2.59 -17.47 12.91
C ARG A 5 -2.61 -16.82 14.30
N THR A 6 -2.66 -15.49 14.41
CA THR A 6 -2.75 -14.84 15.73
C THR A 6 -4.07 -15.12 16.45
N LYS A 7 -5.19 -15.24 15.72
CA LYS A 7 -6.48 -15.65 16.30
C LYS A 7 -6.43 -17.10 16.80
N HIS A 8 -5.86 -18.01 16.01
CA HIS A 8 -5.67 -19.41 16.36
C HIS A 8 -4.78 -19.54 17.61
N LEU A 9 -3.63 -18.86 17.65
CA LEU A 9 -2.70 -18.88 18.79
C LEU A 9 -3.30 -18.22 20.04
N LYS A 10 -4.09 -17.15 19.91
CA LYS A 10 -4.82 -16.54 21.03
C LYS A 10 -5.87 -17.50 21.58
N ARG A 11 -6.61 -18.20 20.71
CA ARG A 11 -7.61 -19.20 21.11
C ARG A 11 -6.97 -20.38 21.83
N LEU A 12 -5.83 -20.86 21.33
CA LEU A 12 -5.02 -21.90 21.97
C LEU A 12 -4.55 -21.49 23.36
N ARG A 13 -4.03 -20.26 23.53
CA ARG A 13 -3.64 -19.72 24.85
C ARG A 13 -4.83 -19.60 25.81
N LYS A 14 -6.00 -19.18 25.33
CA LYS A 14 -7.22 -19.06 26.15
C LYS A 14 -7.70 -20.44 26.62
N LEU A 15 -7.71 -21.44 25.75
CA LEU A 15 -8.07 -22.82 26.09
C LEU A 15 -7.10 -23.42 27.11
N HIS A 16 -5.79 -23.21 26.94
CA HIS A 16 -4.78 -23.66 27.91
C HIS A 16 -4.95 -23.01 29.30
N ARG A 17 -5.18 -21.69 29.37
CA ARG A 17 -5.42 -20.99 30.65
C ARG A 17 -6.70 -21.48 31.33
N SER A 18 -7.76 -21.73 30.56
CA SER A 18 -9.00 -22.30 31.08
C SER A 18 -8.75 -23.69 31.67
N ALA A 19 -8.06 -24.58 30.93
CA ALA A 19 -7.73 -25.92 31.41
C ALA A 19 -6.92 -25.91 32.72
N ARG A 20 -5.93 -25.01 32.85
CA ARG A 20 -5.17 -24.83 34.11
C ARG A 20 -6.03 -24.28 35.26
N GLY A 21 -6.93 -23.35 34.98
CA GLY A 21 -7.83 -22.80 36.00
C GLY A 21 -8.78 -23.85 36.58
N TRP A 22 -9.29 -24.74 35.72
CA TRP A 22 -10.16 -25.84 36.15
C TRP A 22 -9.39 -26.93 36.89
N SER A 23 -8.15 -27.26 36.50
CA SER A 23 -7.35 -28.26 37.23
C SER A 23 -7.03 -27.82 38.66
N VAL A 24 -6.81 -26.51 38.88
CA VAL A 24 -6.59 -25.96 40.23
C VAL A 24 -7.86 -26.08 41.09
N ARG A 25 -9.03 -25.77 40.52
CA ARG A 25 -10.31 -25.89 41.25
C ARG A 25 -10.65 -27.34 41.57
N ALA A 26 -10.41 -28.27 40.64
CA ALA A 26 -10.60 -29.68 40.89
C ALA A 26 -9.66 -30.19 42.00
N GLY A 27 -8.37 -29.82 41.96
CA GLY A 27 -7.43 -30.19 43.02
C GLY A 27 -7.84 -29.63 44.40
N LEU A 28 -8.31 -28.39 44.45
CA LEU A 28 -8.80 -27.78 45.69
C LEU A 28 -10.05 -28.48 46.24
N LEU A 29 -11.01 -28.80 45.36
CA LEU A 29 -12.23 -29.51 45.76
C LEU A 29 -11.95 -30.95 46.19
N THR A 30 -11.09 -31.67 45.47
CA THR A 30 -10.66 -33.03 45.86
C THR A 30 -9.90 -33.02 47.18
N GLY A 31 -9.04 -32.02 47.40
CA GLY A 31 -8.35 -31.83 48.68
C GLY A 31 -9.30 -31.53 49.83
N ALA A 32 -10.31 -30.68 49.60
CA ALA A 32 -11.34 -30.39 50.60
C ALA A 32 -12.18 -31.63 50.95
N THR A 33 -12.57 -32.44 49.96
CA THR A 33 -13.27 -33.71 50.22
C THR A 33 -12.41 -34.70 50.99
N ALA A 34 -11.11 -34.82 50.66
CA ALA A 34 -10.22 -35.76 51.36
C ALA A 34 -10.05 -35.43 52.86
N ILE A 35 -10.19 -34.15 53.24
CA ILE A 35 -10.08 -33.71 54.64
C ILE A 35 -11.42 -33.78 55.38
N LEU A 36 -12.56 -33.58 54.70
CA LEU A 36 -13.89 -33.56 55.35
C LEU A 36 -14.53 -34.95 55.53
N VAL A 37 -14.15 -35.93 54.70
CA VAL A 37 -14.77 -37.27 54.68
C VAL A 37 -14.36 -38.20 55.84
N PRO A 38 -13.19 -38.10 56.51
CA PRO A 38 -12.86 -39.04 57.56
C PRO A 38 -13.34 -38.50 58.91
N TYR A 39 -14.61 -38.76 59.28
CA TYR A 39 -14.99 -39.22 60.64
C TYR A 39 -16.49 -39.23 60.98
N SER A 40 -17.40 -38.89 60.08
CA SER A 40 -18.84 -38.97 60.35
C SER A 40 -19.51 -39.84 59.28
N GLY A 41 -20.22 -40.90 59.68
CA GLY A 41 -20.83 -41.88 58.78
C GLY A 41 -21.51 -41.28 57.53
N LEU A 42 -21.38 -41.98 56.41
CA LEU A 42 -21.82 -41.60 55.06
C LEU A 42 -23.26 -41.05 55.04
N GLY A 43 -23.39 -39.72 55.05
CA GLY A 43 -24.66 -39.01 54.92
C GLY A 43 -24.89 -38.51 53.49
N LEU A 44 -26.15 -38.16 53.17
CA LEU A 44 -26.51 -37.41 51.94
C LEU A 44 -25.58 -36.22 51.61
N PRO A 45 -25.09 -35.40 52.57
CA PRO A 45 -24.13 -34.33 52.25
C PRO A 45 -22.81 -34.84 51.69
N ASP A 46 -22.35 -36.03 52.07
CA ASP A 46 -21.09 -36.60 51.60
C ASP A 46 -21.21 -37.09 50.14
N ALA A 47 -22.34 -37.70 49.80
CA ALA A 47 -22.66 -38.06 48.42
C ALA A 47 -22.72 -36.83 47.50
N PHE A 48 -23.21 -35.69 48.00
CA PHE A 48 -23.20 -34.43 47.26
C PHE A 48 -21.77 -33.92 47.00
N TRP A 49 -20.90 -33.97 48.00
CA TRP A 49 -19.49 -33.55 47.86
C TRP A 49 -18.70 -34.48 46.94
N ALA A 50 -18.89 -35.80 47.04
CA ALA A 50 -18.28 -36.78 46.14
C ALA A 50 -18.75 -36.58 44.70
N ALA A 51 -20.05 -36.32 44.47
CA ALA A 51 -20.58 -36.00 43.15
C ALA A 51 -20.01 -34.69 42.59
N ALA A 52 -19.85 -33.66 43.43
CA ALA A 52 -19.23 -32.39 43.03
C ALA A 52 -17.74 -32.54 42.68
N ALA A 53 -17.00 -33.35 43.44
CA ALA A 53 -15.59 -33.65 43.17
C ALA A 53 -15.43 -34.48 41.88
N GLY A 54 -16.23 -35.54 41.71
CA GLY A 54 -16.26 -36.36 40.49
C GLY A 54 -16.64 -35.56 39.25
N GLY A 55 -17.66 -34.70 39.35
CA GLY A 55 -18.08 -33.80 38.28
C GLY A 55 -16.99 -32.80 37.89
N SER A 56 -16.24 -32.28 38.86
CA SER A 56 -15.13 -31.35 38.61
C SER A 56 -13.98 -32.03 37.87
N ILE A 57 -13.65 -33.28 38.22
CA ILE A 57 -12.62 -34.07 37.52
C ILE A 57 -13.04 -34.35 36.07
N ALA A 58 -14.30 -34.75 35.84
CA ALA A 58 -14.81 -34.99 34.49
C ALA A 58 -14.72 -33.74 33.60
N ILE A 59 -15.07 -32.55 34.12
CA ILE A 59 -14.97 -31.28 33.40
C ILE A 59 -13.51 -30.93 33.08
N THR A 60 -12.57 -31.16 34.01
CA THR A 60 -11.15 -30.92 33.72
C THR A 60 -10.61 -31.80 32.62
N TRP A 61 -10.98 -33.08 32.63
CA TRP A 61 -10.55 -34.02 31.61
C TRP A 61 -11.12 -33.65 30.24
N TRP A 62 -12.42 -33.31 30.16
CA TRP A 62 -13.03 -32.81 28.92
C TRP A 62 -12.29 -31.58 28.37
N ARG A 63 -12.00 -30.59 29.22
CA ARG A 63 -11.31 -29.36 28.79
C ARG A 63 -9.88 -29.63 28.28
N TRP A 64 -9.22 -30.65 28.79
CA TRP A 64 -7.93 -31.10 28.30
C TRP A 64 -8.02 -31.83 26.96
N ILE A 65 -9.07 -32.62 26.74
CA ILE A 65 -9.36 -33.27 25.45
C ILE A 65 -9.64 -32.20 24.39
N ASP A 66 -10.50 -31.21 24.69
CA ASP A 66 -10.79 -30.08 23.79
C ASP A 66 -9.51 -29.32 23.39
N PHE A 67 -8.61 -29.07 24.35
CA PHE A 67 -7.34 -28.41 24.08
C PHE A 67 -6.43 -29.26 23.19
N ARG A 68 -6.33 -30.58 23.43
CA ARG A 68 -5.53 -31.49 22.61
C ARG A 68 -6.08 -31.60 21.19
N ALA A 69 -7.40 -31.68 21.04
CA ALA A 69 -8.08 -31.69 19.75
C ALA A 69 -7.82 -30.38 18.97
N PHE A 70 -7.93 -29.22 19.63
CA PHE A 70 -7.62 -27.93 19.00
C PHE A 70 -6.14 -27.76 18.64
N ARG A 71 -5.23 -28.38 19.41
CA ARG A 71 -3.78 -28.37 19.14
C ARG A 71 -3.41 -29.28 17.95
N ALA A 72 -4.19 -30.31 17.68
CA ALA A 72 -3.96 -31.21 16.54
C ALA A 72 -4.34 -30.58 15.19
N LEU A 73 -5.07 -29.46 15.19
CA LEU A 73 -5.37 -28.72 13.96
C LEU A 73 -4.08 -28.09 13.40
N PRO A 74 -3.87 -28.16 12.07
CA PRO A 74 -2.71 -27.56 11.43
C PRO A 74 -2.71 -26.03 11.66
N VAL A 75 -1.56 -25.50 12.06
CA VAL A 75 -1.40 -24.05 12.29
C VAL A 75 -1.50 -23.34 10.93
N PRO A 76 -2.37 -22.32 10.78
CA PRO A 76 -2.49 -21.58 9.53
C PRO A 76 -1.13 -20.96 9.13
N PRO A 77 -0.77 -20.99 7.82
CA PRO A 77 0.50 -20.47 7.34
C PRO A 77 0.66 -18.99 7.65
N GLU A 78 1.91 -18.55 7.79
CA GLU A 78 2.22 -17.13 8.05
C GLU A 78 1.84 -16.29 6.83
N PRO A 79 0.93 -15.30 6.97
CA PRO A 79 0.66 -14.39 5.87
C PRO A 79 1.90 -13.51 5.66
N ASP A 80 2.35 -13.44 4.41
CA ASP A 80 3.48 -12.60 4.00
C ASP A 80 3.22 -11.13 4.41
N PRO A 81 4.11 -10.51 5.20
CA PRO A 81 3.95 -9.13 5.65
C PRO A 81 3.85 -8.15 4.47
N ALA A 82 4.48 -8.44 3.33
CA ALA A 82 4.40 -7.59 2.14
C ALA A 82 2.97 -7.55 1.58
N LEU A 83 2.36 -8.70 1.38
CA LEU A 83 0.98 -8.83 0.86
C LEU A 83 -0.05 -8.27 1.84
N THR A 84 0.17 -8.46 3.15
CA THR A 84 -0.76 -7.96 4.17
C THR A 84 -0.76 -6.43 4.23
N SER A 85 0.40 -5.81 4.03
CA SER A 85 0.53 -4.35 3.98
C SER A 85 -0.13 -3.74 2.73
N ALA A 86 -0.02 -4.43 1.58
CA ALA A 86 -0.68 -4.03 0.34
C ALA A 86 -2.21 -4.11 0.49
N GLN A 87 -2.74 -5.24 0.98
CA GLN A 87 -4.17 -5.43 1.20
C GLN A 87 -4.76 -4.46 2.24
N ALA A 88 -3.98 -4.09 3.27
CA ALA A 88 -4.40 -3.11 4.25
C ALA A 88 -4.50 -1.70 3.64
N ARG A 89 -3.55 -1.33 2.76
CA ARG A 89 -3.61 -0.08 1.99
C ARG A 89 -4.80 -0.07 1.05
N ASP A 90 -5.03 -1.13 0.29
CA ASP A 90 -6.16 -1.21 -0.64
C ASP A 90 -7.49 -1.05 0.10
N LYS A 91 -7.64 -1.67 1.27
CA LYS A 91 -8.83 -1.50 2.11
C LYS A 91 -9.01 -0.07 2.60
N LEU A 92 -7.93 0.59 3.01
CA LEU A 92 -7.97 1.99 3.46
C LEU A 92 -8.28 2.95 2.32
N VAL A 93 -7.68 2.76 1.15
CA VAL A 93 -7.98 3.54 -0.06
C VAL A 93 -9.43 3.35 -0.47
N ASN A 94 -9.93 2.11 -0.47
CA ASN A 94 -11.31 1.81 -0.86
C ASN A 94 -12.33 2.36 0.15
N LEU A 95 -11.99 2.37 1.45
CA LEU A 95 -12.80 3.03 2.48
C LEU A 95 -12.77 4.56 2.34
N ALA A 96 -11.61 5.15 2.08
CA ALA A 96 -11.47 6.59 1.86
C ALA A 96 -12.23 7.03 0.61
N GLN A 97 -12.17 6.28 -0.49
CA GLN A 97 -12.91 6.56 -1.73
C GLN A 97 -14.44 6.53 -1.58
N ARG A 98 -14.97 5.89 -0.52
CA ARG A 98 -16.41 5.84 -0.23
C ARG A 98 -16.92 7.08 0.50
N LEU A 99 -16.04 7.94 1.00
CA LEU A 99 -16.44 9.19 1.65
C LEU A 99 -16.66 10.28 0.59
N PRO A 100 -17.67 11.18 0.77
CA PRO A 100 -17.83 12.34 -0.09
C PRO A 100 -16.58 13.21 -0.02
N GLY A 101 -15.94 13.47 -1.16
CA GLY A 101 -14.63 14.15 -1.24
C GLY A 101 -13.42 13.26 -0.93
N GLY A 102 -13.60 11.96 -0.67
CA GLY A 102 -12.50 11.07 -0.31
C GLY A 102 -11.55 10.76 -1.47
N ARG A 103 -12.03 10.77 -2.72
CA ARG A 103 -11.18 10.62 -3.91
C ARG A 103 -10.21 11.79 -4.08
N THR A 104 -10.67 13.02 -3.83
CA THR A 104 -9.81 14.21 -3.91
C THR A 104 -8.84 14.24 -2.73
N ALA A 105 -9.28 13.87 -1.53
CA ALA A 105 -8.42 13.79 -0.35
C ALA A 105 -7.30 12.74 -0.47
N VAL A 106 -7.60 11.55 -1.04
CA VAL A 106 -6.59 10.52 -1.29
C VAL A 106 -5.59 10.97 -2.35
N ALA A 107 -6.07 11.55 -3.46
CA ALA A 107 -5.21 12.09 -4.50
C ALA A 107 -4.29 13.20 -3.96
N GLU A 108 -4.82 14.07 -3.09
CA GLU A 108 -4.05 15.15 -2.47
C GLU A 108 -3.04 14.63 -1.44
N PHE A 109 -3.40 13.61 -0.65
CA PHE A 109 -2.49 12.98 0.28
C PHE A 109 -1.35 12.25 -0.43
N ASP A 110 -1.65 11.52 -1.50
CA ASP A 110 -0.64 10.85 -2.30
C ASP A 110 0.29 11.88 -2.98
N ARG A 111 -0.26 13.00 -3.49
CA ARG A 111 0.54 14.14 -3.99
C ARG A 111 1.47 14.71 -2.92
N GLN A 112 0.95 15.00 -1.72
CA GLN A 112 1.75 15.51 -0.62
C GLN A 112 2.85 14.52 -0.26
N ARG A 113 2.52 13.24 -0.11
CA ARG A 113 3.48 12.18 0.24
C ARG A 113 4.58 12.04 -0.81
N GLU A 114 4.24 12.13 -2.09
CA GLU A 114 5.22 12.12 -3.18
C GLU A 114 6.13 13.34 -3.10
N SER A 115 5.57 14.54 -2.88
CA SER A 115 6.38 15.76 -2.70
C SER A 115 7.35 15.65 -1.52
N PHE A 116 6.93 15.03 -0.40
CA PHE A 116 7.78 14.81 0.78
C PHE A 116 8.92 13.84 0.49
N LYS A 117 8.67 12.77 -0.27
CA LYS A 117 9.70 11.80 -0.68
C LYS A 117 10.76 12.40 -1.61
N LEU A 118 10.45 13.51 -2.26
CA LEU A 118 11.32 14.22 -3.18
C LEU A 118 12.07 15.38 -2.51
N ARG A 119 11.74 15.74 -1.26
CA ARG A 119 12.42 16.84 -0.56
C ARG A 119 13.91 16.55 -0.41
N GLY A 120 14.72 17.52 -0.84
CA GLY A 120 16.18 17.44 -0.80
C GLY A 120 16.82 16.69 -1.95
N LEU A 121 16.05 16.26 -2.96
CA LEU A 121 16.52 15.70 -4.22
C LEU A 121 16.58 16.78 -5.30
N THR A 122 17.47 16.66 -6.29
CA THR A 122 17.55 17.62 -7.41
C THR A 122 16.28 17.61 -8.26
N VAL A 123 15.55 16.50 -8.23
CA VAL A 123 14.26 16.27 -8.93
C VAL A 123 13.09 17.07 -8.33
N ALA A 124 13.26 17.66 -7.15
CA ALA A 124 12.18 18.35 -6.45
C ALA A 124 11.63 19.56 -7.22
N GLU A 125 12.49 20.33 -7.88
CA GLU A 125 12.07 21.53 -8.61
C GLU A 125 11.29 21.21 -9.90
N PRO A 126 11.79 20.35 -10.82
CA PRO A 126 11.03 19.92 -11.99
C PRO A 126 9.66 19.32 -11.61
N TRP A 127 9.59 18.56 -10.51
CA TRP A 127 8.32 18.00 -10.02
C TRP A 127 7.31 19.08 -9.60
N ARG A 128 7.74 20.12 -8.87
CA ARG A 128 6.86 21.23 -8.45
C ARG A 128 6.33 22.02 -9.64
N ARG A 129 7.17 22.23 -10.64
CA ARG A 129 6.82 22.87 -11.91
C ARG A 129 5.77 22.08 -12.68
N LEU A 130 6.00 20.78 -12.84
CA LEU A 130 5.03 19.86 -13.45
C LEU A 130 3.68 19.87 -12.72
N ASP A 131 3.68 19.81 -11.38
CA ASP A 131 2.45 19.79 -10.60
C ASP A 131 1.66 21.10 -10.70
N ARG A 132 2.37 22.24 -10.75
CA ARG A 132 1.76 23.55 -10.99
C ARG A 132 1.15 23.63 -12.39
N ALA A 133 1.86 23.18 -13.42
CA ALA A 133 1.38 23.17 -14.80
C ALA A 133 0.16 22.25 -14.97
N ALA A 134 0.18 21.05 -14.38
CA ALA A 134 -0.94 20.11 -14.42
C ALA A 134 -2.19 20.68 -13.71
N THR A 135 -1.98 21.38 -12.59
CA THR A 135 -3.06 22.08 -11.88
C THR A 135 -3.67 23.19 -12.76
N MET A 136 -2.84 23.99 -13.43
CA MET A 136 -3.32 25.01 -14.37
C MET A 136 -4.12 24.38 -15.52
N LEU A 137 -3.59 23.31 -16.15
CA LEU A 137 -4.30 22.61 -17.22
C LEU A 137 -5.66 22.12 -16.75
N SER A 138 -5.73 21.50 -15.58
CA SER A 138 -7.00 20.98 -15.03
C SER A 138 -8.07 22.06 -14.86
N GLY A 139 -7.67 23.29 -14.54
CA GLY A 139 -8.58 24.45 -14.49
C GLY A 139 -9.02 24.96 -15.86
N LEU A 140 -8.24 24.70 -16.92
CA LEU A 140 -8.53 25.12 -18.29
C LEU A 140 -9.39 24.11 -19.06
N ILE A 141 -9.37 22.82 -18.70
CA ILE A 141 -10.07 21.73 -19.44
C ILE A 141 -11.54 22.06 -19.71
N GLY A 142 -12.26 22.61 -18.72
CA GLY A 142 -13.67 22.96 -18.90
C GLY A 142 -13.95 24.09 -19.90
N ARG A 143 -12.92 24.85 -20.30
CA ARG A 143 -13.02 26.03 -21.18
C ARG A 143 -12.39 25.82 -22.55
N LEU A 144 -11.60 24.76 -22.72
CA LEU A 144 -10.79 24.48 -23.91
C LEU A 144 -11.61 24.05 -25.15
N GLY A 145 -12.92 23.81 -24.99
CA GLY A 145 -13.82 23.44 -26.08
C GLY A 145 -13.52 22.06 -26.69
N PRO A 146 -14.32 21.61 -27.66
CA PRO A 146 -14.23 20.26 -28.23
C PRO A 146 -12.96 20.03 -29.07
N HIS A 147 -12.32 21.08 -29.60
CA HIS A 147 -11.13 20.95 -30.46
C HIS A 147 -9.85 20.57 -29.70
N ALA A 148 -9.82 20.76 -28.38
CA ALA A 148 -8.66 20.48 -27.54
C ALA A 148 -8.76 19.15 -26.77
N GLU A 149 -9.84 18.39 -26.94
CA GLU A 149 -10.06 17.15 -26.18
C GLU A 149 -8.96 16.11 -26.41
N SER A 150 -8.53 15.92 -27.66
CA SER A 150 -7.41 15.03 -27.99
C SER A 150 -6.08 15.52 -27.42
N ALA A 151 -5.82 16.82 -27.50
CA ALA A 151 -4.61 17.46 -26.97
C ALA A 151 -4.52 17.32 -25.44
N VAL A 152 -5.67 17.43 -24.74
CA VAL A 152 -5.76 17.20 -23.30
C VAL A 152 -5.45 15.73 -22.97
N LEU A 153 -5.98 14.77 -23.74
CA LEU A 153 -5.67 13.35 -23.52
C LEU A 153 -4.16 13.08 -23.66
N ASP A 154 -3.54 13.59 -24.71
CA ASP A 154 -2.08 13.45 -24.92
C ASP A 154 -1.28 14.09 -23.78
N ALA A 155 -1.69 15.28 -23.32
CA ALA A 155 -1.08 15.92 -22.16
C ALA A 155 -1.23 15.10 -20.89
N THR A 156 -2.36 14.42 -20.64
CA THR A 156 -2.49 13.54 -19.47
C THR A 156 -1.58 12.32 -19.53
N VAL A 157 -1.32 11.78 -20.72
CA VAL A 157 -0.35 10.69 -20.92
C VAL A 157 1.06 11.20 -20.67
N ALA A 158 1.43 12.35 -21.24
CA ALA A 158 2.73 12.98 -21.04
C ALA A 158 2.98 13.30 -19.56
N GLU A 159 2.01 13.88 -18.85
CA GLU A 159 2.11 14.13 -17.40
C GLU A 159 2.43 12.85 -16.64
N ARG A 160 1.70 11.76 -16.93
CA ARG A 160 1.87 10.48 -16.23
C ARG A 160 3.26 9.87 -16.48
N GLN A 161 3.78 10.02 -17.70
CA GLN A 161 5.14 9.58 -18.05
C GLN A 161 6.22 10.44 -17.38
N LEU A 162 6.06 11.77 -17.33
CA LEU A 162 6.99 12.67 -16.64
C LEU A 162 7.03 12.40 -15.13
N ARG A 163 5.87 12.08 -14.53
CA ARG A 163 5.81 11.67 -13.13
C ARG A 163 6.57 10.35 -12.89
N ASP A 164 6.42 9.36 -13.76
CA ASP A 164 7.18 8.09 -13.69
C ASP A 164 8.70 8.35 -13.84
N LEU A 165 9.10 9.18 -14.81
CA LEU A 165 10.50 9.57 -15.01
C LEU A 165 11.10 10.25 -13.78
N ALA A 166 10.37 11.18 -13.16
CA ALA A 166 10.80 11.83 -11.92
C ALA A 166 10.95 10.83 -10.76
N GLN A 167 10.05 9.84 -10.63
CA GLN A 167 10.18 8.80 -9.62
C GLN A 167 11.42 7.92 -9.83
N ARG A 168 11.76 7.59 -11.08
CA ARG A 168 12.99 6.86 -11.44
C ARG A 168 14.24 7.68 -11.19
N CYS A 169 14.25 8.95 -11.58
CA CYS A 169 15.37 9.84 -11.30
C CYS A 169 15.62 9.94 -9.78
N ALA A 170 14.54 10.08 -9.00
CA ALA A 170 14.61 10.09 -7.54
C ALA A 170 15.05 8.75 -6.93
N SER A 171 14.74 7.60 -7.54
CA SER A 171 15.23 6.30 -7.05
C SER A 171 16.74 6.15 -7.31
N VAL A 172 17.22 6.57 -8.48
CA VAL A 172 18.65 6.61 -8.82
C VAL A 172 19.39 7.58 -7.90
N GLU A 173 18.87 8.78 -7.65
CA GLU A 173 19.53 9.74 -6.76
C GLU A 173 19.63 9.19 -5.32
N ARG A 174 18.60 8.46 -4.85
CA ARG A 174 18.65 7.79 -3.55
C ARG A 174 19.70 6.68 -3.51
N THR A 175 19.83 5.85 -4.56
CA THR A 175 20.87 4.81 -4.60
C THR A 175 22.26 5.41 -4.68
N MET A 176 22.42 6.54 -5.38
CA MET A 176 23.68 7.31 -5.42
C MET A 176 24.15 7.75 -4.04
N ARG A 177 23.22 8.10 -3.14
CA ARG A 177 23.53 8.53 -1.76
C ARG A 177 23.92 7.38 -0.82
N LEU A 178 23.69 6.13 -1.19
CA LEU A 178 23.93 4.96 -0.33
C LEU A 178 25.39 4.49 -0.32
N GLY A 179 26.26 4.95 -1.23
CA GLY A 179 27.68 4.61 -1.21
C GLY A 179 28.42 4.80 -2.53
N PRO A 180 29.71 4.42 -2.59
CA PRO A 180 30.61 4.69 -3.73
C PRO A 180 30.21 3.93 -5.00
N ALA A 181 29.49 2.81 -4.88
CA ALA A 181 28.92 2.11 -6.04
C ALA A 181 27.91 2.99 -6.82
N GLY A 182 27.29 3.94 -6.12
CA GLY A 182 26.38 4.92 -6.69
C GLY A 182 27.05 5.92 -7.62
N GLU A 183 28.37 6.08 -7.56
CA GLU A 183 29.08 7.06 -8.37
C GLU A 183 29.09 6.70 -9.86
N SER A 184 29.02 5.41 -10.17
CA SER A 184 28.83 4.90 -11.53
C SER A 184 27.48 5.27 -12.16
N LEU A 185 26.47 5.60 -11.34
CA LEU A 185 25.13 5.98 -11.79
C LEU A 185 25.00 7.49 -12.06
N ARG A 186 26.02 8.30 -11.70
CA ARG A 186 26.03 9.75 -11.93
C ARG A 186 25.78 10.17 -13.39
N PRO A 187 26.43 9.57 -14.42
CA PRO A 187 26.13 9.92 -15.81
C PRO A 187 24.69 9.56 -16.22
N ALA A 188 24.19 8.40 -15.80
CA ALA A 188 22.80 8.00 -16.08
C ALA A 188 21.78 8.93 -15.40
N HIS A 189 22.05 9.34 -14.16
CA HIS A 189 21.24 10.32 -13.45
C HIS A 189 21.20 11.67 -14.16
N ALA A 190 22.35 12.16 -14.67
CA ALA A 190 22.41 13.42 -15.40
C ALA A 190 21.52 13.41 -16.64
N ILE A 191 21.55 12.33 -17.43
CA ILE A 191 20.69 12.16 -18.62
C ILE A 191 19.21 12.13 -18.24
N LEU A 192 18.84 11.38 -17.19
CA LEU A 192 17.45 11.31 -16.73
C LEU A 192 16.94 12.66 -16.20
N ALA A 193 17.79 13.41 -15.49
CA ALA A 193 17.45 14.73 -14.97
C ALA A 193 17.27 15.75 -16.11
N GLU A 194 18.14 15.71 -17.13
CA GLU A 194 18.02 16.58 -18.30
C GLU A 194 16.74 16.28 -19.10
N GLN A 195 16.45 14.99 -19.35
CA GLN A 195 15.22 14.58 -20.03
C GLN A 195 13.96 15.00 -19.28
N LEU A 196 13.99 14.90 -17.95
CA LEU A 196 12.89 15.38 -17.12
C LEU A 196 12.70 16.89 -17.24
N GLU A 197 13.79 17.66 -17.18
CA GLU A 197 13.75 19.11 -17.29
C GLU A 197 13.20 19.57 -18.65
N GLN A 198 13.67 18.94 -19.73
CA GLN A 198 13.18 19.19 -21.09
C GLN A 198 11.69 18.86 -21.22
N GLY A 199 11.28 17.69 -20.71
CA GLY A 199 9.88 17.25 -20.78
C GLY A 199 8.92 18.11 -19.94
N VAL A 200 9.35 18.55 -18.75
CA VAL A 200 8.56 19.50 -17.92
C VAL A 200 8.44 20.85 -18.63
N THR A 201 9.51 21.33 -19.25
CA THR A 201 9.48 22.58 -20.03
C THR A 201 8.54 22.48 -21.24
N ALA A 202 8.55 21.35 -21.95
CA ALA A 202 7.61 21.07 -23.04
C ALA A 202 6.15 21.12 -22.57
N TYR A 203 5.89 20.51 -21.41
CA TYR A 203 4.56 20.47 -20.82
C TYR A 203 4.08 21.86 -20.38
N GLU A 204 4.95 22.68 -19.80
CA GLU A 204 4.62 24.08 -19.47
C GLU A 204 4.30 24.92 -20.71
N GLN A 205 5.04 24.74 -21.81
CA GLN A 205 4.78 25.41 -23.08
C GLN A 205 3.41 25.02 -23.65
N PHE A 206 3.07 23.73 -23.59
CA PHE A 206 1.73 23.25 -23.96
C PHE A 206 0.63 23.90 -23.11
N VAL A 207 0.78 23.94 -21.78
CA VAL A 207 -0.22 24.56 -20.90
C VAL A 207 -0.35 26.07 -21.18
N THR A 208 0.76 26.73 -21.51
CA THR A 208 0.76 28.15 -21.90
C THR A 208 0.02 28.36 -23.23
N ALA A 209 0.25 27.51 -24.23
CA ALA A 209 -0.48 27.56 -25.50
C ALA A 209 -1.98 27.26 -25.30
N ALA A 210 -2.32 26.29 -24.45
CA ALA A 210 -3.70 25.97 -24.09
C ALA A 210 -4.39 27.15 -23.40
N ALA A 211 -3.70 27.87 -22.50
CA ALA A 211 -4.21 29.08 -21.89
C ALA A 211 -4.46 30.19 -22.92
N GLY A 212 -3.57 30.35 -23.90
CA GLY A 212 -3.75 31.28 -25.02
C GLY A 212 -4.95 30.94 -25.89
N CYS A 213 -5.20 29.65 -26.14
CA CYS A 213 -6.37 29.19 -26.89
C CYS A 213 -7.69 29.52 -26.15
N VAL A 214 -7.71 29.38 -24.82
CA VAL A 214 -8.86 29.77 -23.98
C VAL A 214 -9.07 31.29 -23.96
N ALA A 215 -8.04 32.08 -24.28
CA ALA A 215 -8.12 33.54 -24.40
C ALA A 215 -8.52 34.01 -25.82
N GLU A 216 -8.98 33.11 -26.70
CA GLU A 216 -9.41 33.38 -28.09
C GLU A 216 -8.32 33.99 -28.98
N ASP A 217 -7.04 33.71 -28.71
CA ASP A 217 -5.96 34.06 -29.62
C ASP A 217 -5.87 33.03 -30.75
N ASN A 218 -6.24 33.42 -31.98
CA ASN A 218 -6.18 32.55 -33.17
C ASN A 218 -4.76 32.00 -33.44
N MET A 219 -3.70 32.71 -33.04
CA MET A 219 -2.33 32.19 -33.14
C MET A 219 -2.04 31.08 -32.12
N ALA A 220 -2.78 31.04 -31.02
CA ALA A 220 -2.60 30.03 -29.98
C ALA A 220 -3.08 28.64 -30.43
N VAL A 221 -3.98 28.52 -31.41
CA VAL A 221 -4.42 27.23 -31.96
C VAL A 221 -3.28 26.53 -32.71
N GLY A 222 -2.51 27.26 -33.52
CA GLY A 222 -1.32 26.74 -34.19
C GLY A 222 -0.25 26.31 -33.18
N ASN A 223 0.06 27.20 -32.23
CA ASN A 223 1.03 26.93 -31.16
C ASN A 223 0.63 25.73 -30.29
N LEU A 224 -0.66 25.54 -30.02
CA LEU A 224 -1.16 24.39 -29.25
C LEU A 224 -0.95 23.08 -30.02
N THR A 225 -1.19 23.09 -31.32
CA THR A 225 -1.00 21.92 -32.18
C THR A 225 0.47 21.51 -32.23
N ASP A 226 1.36 22.49 -32.43
CA ASP A 226 2.82 22.27 -32.44
C ASP A 226 3.32 21.78 -31.07
N ALA A 227 2.86 22.38 -29.98
CA ALA A 227 3.19 21.95 -28.63
C ALA A 227 2.68 20.53 -28.33
N THR A 228 1.51 20.16 -28.85
CA THR A 228 0.97 18.80 -28.71
C THR A 228 1.82 17.79 -29.48
N ALA A 229 2.23 18.12 -30.72
CA ALA A 229 3.10 17.27 -31.51
C ALA A 229 4.46 17.08 -30.85
N PHE A 230 5.04 18.15 -30.30
CA PHE A 230 6.28 18.09 -29.53
C PHE A 230 6.14 17.23 -28.27
N LEU A 231 5.07 17.41 -27.49
CA LEU A 231 4.78 16.57 -26.32
C LEU A 231 4.64 15.09 -26.68
N ARG A 232 4.00 14.79 -27.80
CA ARG A 232 3.87 13.41 -28.29
C ARG A 232 5.23 12.81 -28.64
N GLY A 233 6.09 13.57 -29.33
CA GLY A 233 7.46 13.14 -29.63
C GLY A 233 8.30 12.88 -28.37
N VAL A 234 8.20 13.75 -27.36
CA VAL A 234 8.84 13.54 -26.05
C VAL A 234 8.30 12.27 -25.37
N ALA A 235 6.97 12.09 -25.39
CA ALA A 235 6.32 10.94 -24.78
C ALA A 235 6.72 9.60 -25.42
N GLU A 236 6.83 9.58 -26.75
CA GLU A 236 7.33 8.43 -27.53
C GLU A 236 8.81 8.16 -27.22
N GLY A 237 9.65 9.18 -27.21
CA GLY A 237 11.07 9.04 -26.83
C GLY A 237 11.26 8.49 -25.42
N LEU A 238 10.45 8.93 -24.46
CA LEU A 238 10.45 8.38 -23.09
C LEU A 238 9.96 6.92 -23.03
N ALA A 239 8.99 6.55 -23.89
CA ALA A 239 8.49 5.18 -23.97
C ALA A 239 9.55 4.22 -24.55
N ASP A 240 10.32 4.66 -25.54
CA ASP A 240 11.40 3.87 -26.12
C ASP A 240 12.53 3.61 -25.12
N LEU A 241 12.92 4.63 -24.35
CA LEU A 241 13.91 4.49 -23.27
C LEU A 241 13.46 3.54 -22.16
N ARG A 242 12.15 3.39 -21.95
CA ARG A 242 11.59 2.41 -21.01
C ARG A 242 11.73 0.97 -21.51
N ASN A 243 11.76 0.75 -22.83
CA ASN A 243 11.82 -0.56 -23.47
C ASN A 243 13.05 -0.71 -24.39
N PRO A 244 14.29 -0.69 -23.86
CA PRO A 244 15.49 -0.87 -24.68
C PRO A 244 15.61 -2.28 -25.31
N GLN A 245 14.67 -3.19 -25.01
CA GLN A 245 14.68 -4.59 -25.44
C GLN A 245 13.97 -4.89 -26.77
N ALA A 246 13.39 -3.88 -27.43
CA ALA A 246 12.70 -4.04 -28.72
C ALA A 246 13.61 -3.85 -29.95
N ALA A 247 14.94 -3.92 -29.78
CA ALA A 247 15.83 -4.03 -30.94
C ALA A 247 15.70 -5.45 -31.54
N PRO A 248 15.39 -5.60 -32.84
CA PRO A 248 15.35 -6.91 -33.48
C PRO A 248 16.74 -7.54 -33.37
N ARG A 249 16.82 -8.71 -32.72
CA ARG A 249 18.02 -9.54 -32.76
C ARG A 249 18.34 -9.79 -34.24
N PRO A 250 19.56 -9.50 -34.73
CA PRO A 250 19.94 -9.91 -36.06
C PRO A 250 19.77 -11.43 -36.14
N GLN A 251 18.91 -11.89 -37.04
CA GLN A 251 18.83 -13.29 -37.41
C GLN A 251 20.18 -13.63 -38.03
N THR A 252 21.02 -14.32 -37.25
CA THR A 252 22.21 -14.96 -37.76
C THR A 252 21.77 -16.02 -38.76
N ALA A 253 22.06 -15.77 -40.03
CA ALA A 253 22.06 -16.77 -41.09
C ALA A 253 23.19 -17.79 -40.89
#